data_AF-R1D6Y9-F1
#
_entry.id   AF-R1D6Y9-F1
#
_cell.length_a   1.000
_cell.length_b   1.000
_cell.length_c   1.000
_cell.angle_alpha   90.00
_cell.angle_beta   90.00
_cell.angle_gamma   90.00
#
_symmetry.space_group_name_H-M   'P 1'
#
loop_
_entity.id
_entity.type
_entity.pdbx_description
1 polymer ?
#
loop_
_entity_poly.entity_id
_entity_poly.type
_entity_poly.pdbx_seq_one_letter_code
_entity_poly.pdbx_strand_id
1 'polypeptide(L)'
;MLSRVSKGLARPGSRLLSGAAGSEKLAMVGSGNFGSALVRILGQNALRHDIFDNEVKLYVYEEMIDGKPLTEIINETNENVKYLKGAKFTPNVKAVPDLAEAVKGATMVCFCLPHQFLKPLMPTIKE
;
A
#
# COMPACT_ATOMS: atom_id res chain seq x y z
N MET A 1 37.94 10.71 -24.21
CA MET A 1 36.66 11.38 -24.56
C MET A 1 35.67 11.05 -23.45
N LEU A 2 35.62 11.90 -22.41
CA LEU A 2 34.87 11.64 -21.17
C LEU A 2 33.40 12.05 -21.37
N SER A 3 32.47 11.13 -21.13
CA SER A 3 31.03 11.36 -21.16
C SER A 3 30.60 12.18 -19.93
N ARG A 4 29.88 13.27 -20.19
CA ARG A 4 29.27 14.12 -19.16
C ARG A 4 28.03 13.42 -18.60
N VAL A 5 28.10 12.94 -17.36
CA VAL A 5 26.91 12.63 -16.56
C VAL A 5 26.37 13.93 -16.00
N SER A 6 25.19 14.36 -16.45
CA SER A 6 24.46 15.47 -15.85
C SER A 6 23.96 15.06 -14.46
N LYS A 7 24.59 15.59 -13.41
CA LYS A 7 24.02 15.52 -12.06
C LYS A 7 22.79 16.43 -12.01
N GLY A 8 21.62 15.83 -11.81
CA GLY A 8 20.37 16.54 -11.58
C GLY A 8 20.48 17.41 -10.32
N LEU A 9 20.08 18.67 -10.45
CA LEU A 9 20.06 19.65 -9.36
C LEU A 9 18.88 19.32 -8.43
N ALA A 10 19.17 18.99 -7.16
CA ALA A 10 18.13 18.73 -6.16
C ALA A 10 17.34 20.02 -5.87
N ARG A 11 16.00 19.91 -5.83
CA ARG A 11 15.11 21.04 -5.53
C ARG A 11 15.17 21.38 -4.02
N PRO A 12 15.17 22.67 -3.63
CA PRO A 12 15.14 23.04 -2.22
C PRO A 12 13.75 22.72 -1.65
N GLY A 13 13.68 21.74 -0.75
CA GLY A 13 12.44 21.27 -0.13
C GLY A 13 12.37 19.75 0.05
N SER A 14 13.21 18.97 -0.62
CA SER A 14 13.35 17.54 -0.33
C SER A 14 14.23 17.38 0.90
N ARG A 15 13.62 17.06 2.05
CA ARG A 15 14.35 16.45 3.16
C ARG A 15 15.19 15.30 2.58
N LEU A 16 16.49 15.30 2.84
CA LEU A 16 17.44 14.28 2.39
C LEU A 16 16.98 12.91 2.90
N LEU A 17 16.22 12.19 2.08
CA LEU A 17 15.94 10.77 2.25
C LEU A 17 17.07 9.99 1.57
N SER A 18 18.28 10.14 2.08
CA SER A 18 19.34 9.17 1.79
C SER A 18 20.36 9.18 2.91
N GLY A 19 20.49 8.07 3.64
CA GLY A 19 21.71 7.81 4.37
C GLY A 19 21.73 6.73 5.45
N ALA A 20 20.63 6.45 6.16
CA ALA A 20 20.75 5.59 7.37
C ALA A 20 19.48 4.89 7.90
N ALA A 21 18.30 5.06 7.28
CA ALA A 21 17.06 4.40 7.72
C ALA A 21 16.51 3.56 6.56
N GLY A 22 16.01 2.36 6.84
CA GLY A 22 15.56 1.39 5.83
C GLY A 22 14.49 1.92 4.86
N SER A 23 14.21 1.16 3.80
CA SER A 23 13.19 1.48 2.81
C SER A 23 11.80 1.68 3.45
N GLU A 24 11.02 2.64 2.92
CA GLU A 24 9.71 3.02 3.46
C GLU A 24 8.69 1.89 3.28
N LYS A 25 8.09 1.43 4.39
CA LYS A 25 7.11 0.34 4.42
C LYS A 25 5.70 0.87 4.28
N LEU A 26 5.01 0.41 3.25
CA LEU A 26 3.70 0.93 2.85
C LEU A 26 2.55 0.11 3.44
N ALA A 27 1.61 0.79 4.09
CA ALA A 27 0.31 0.24 4.46
C ALA A 27 -0.81 1.07 3.84
N MET A 28 -1.79 0.39 3.24
CA MET A 28 -2.98 0.97 2.66
C MET A 28 -4.19 0.59 3.50
N VAL A 29 -4.89 1.57 4.06
CA VAL A 29 -6.08 1.38 4.90
C VAL A 29 -7.33 1.73 4.09
N GLY A 30 -8.01 0.69 3.62
CA GLY A 30 -9.26 0.79 2.88
C GLY A 30 -9.19 0.13 1.49
N SER A 31 -10.11 -0.79 1.25
CA SER A 31 -10.13 -1.70 0.10
C SER A 31 -11.33 -1.50 -0.83
N GLY A 32 -12.08 -0.40 -0.69
CA GLY A 32 -13.18 -0.06 -1.60
C GLY A 32 -12.68 0.26 -3.02
N ASN A 33 -13.57 0.72 -3.91
CA ASN A 33 -13.24 0.93 -5.33
C ASN A 33 -12.00 1.82 -5.53
N PHE A 34 -11.98 3.01 -4.93
CA PHE A 34 -10.84 3.94 -5.07
C PHE A 34 -9.60 3.46 -4.32
N GLY A 35 -9.75 2.82 -3.15
CA GLY A 35 -8.64 2.22 -2.42
C GLY A 35 -7.95 1.10 -3.20
N SER A 36 -8.74 0.27 -3.88
CA SER A 36 -8.25 -0.77 -4.79
C SER A 36 -7.54 -0.19 -6.02
N ALA A 37 -8.00 0.95 -6.55
CA ALA A 37 -7.29 1.62 -7.64
C ALA A 37 -5.95 2.20 -7.16
N LEU A 38 -5.94 2.81 -5.96
CA LEU A 38 -4.75 3.43 -5.38
C LEU A 38 -3.68 2.40 -5.02
N VAL A 39 -4.06 1.25 -4.44
CA VAL A 39 -3.09 0.22 -4.05
C VAL A 39 -2.35 -0.38 -5.25
N ARG A 40 -2.95 -0.39 -6.44
CA ARG A 40 -2.26 -0.77 -7.69
C ARG A 40 -1.10 0.17 -8.00
N ILE A 41 -1.34 1.48 -7.84
CA ILE A 41 -0.32 2.51 -8.04
C ILE A 41 0.77 2.39 -6.98
N LEU A 42 0.40 2.16 -5.71
CA LEU A 42 1.36 1.93 -4.63
C LEU A 42 2.22 0.69 -4.91
N GLY A 43 1.60 -0.45 -5.24
CA GLY A 43 2.30 -1.70 -5.54
C GLY A 43 3.28 -1.56 -6.71
N GLN A 44 2.89 -0.86 -7.78
CA GLN A 44 3.77 -0.58 -8.91
C GLN A 44 4.94 0.35 -8.56
N ASN A 45 4.70 1.37 -7.73
CA ASN A 45 5.75 2.32 -7.33
C ASN A 45 6.73 1.69 -6.32
N ALA A 46 6.22 0.84 -5.42
CA ALA A 46 7.05 0.07 -4.49
C ALA A 46 8.08 -0.77 -5.22
N LEU A 47 7.67 -1.47 -6.29
CA LEU A 47 8.58 -2.26 -7.13
C LEU A 47 9.52 -1.43 -8.01
N ARG A 48 9.24 -0.14 -8.22
CA ARG A 48 9.96 0.73 -9.16
C ARG A 48 11.02 1.59 -8.48
N HIS A 49 10.84 1.91 -7.20
CA HIS A 49 11.66 2.91 -6.52
C HIS A 49 12.26 2.34 -5.23
N ASP A 50 13.59 2.36 -5.14
CA ASP A 50 14.36 1.81 -4.00
C ASP A 50 14.12 2.52 -2.66
N ILE A 51 13.39 3.64 -2.66
CA ILE A 51 12.96 4.32 -1.44
C ILE A 51 11.86 3.56 -0.70
N PHE A 52 11.16 2.63 -1.35
CA PHE A 52 10.07 1.85 -0.78
C PHE A 52 10.47 0.39 -0.55
N ASP A 53 9.95 -0.21 0.50
CA ASP A 53 9.92 -1.66 0.61
C ASP A 53 9.01 -2.21 -0.49
N ASN A 54 9.38 -3.36 -1.06
CA ASN A 54 8.60 -3.96 -2.13
C ASN A 54 7.21 -4.37 -1.65
N GLU A 55 7.04 -4.83 -0.41
CA GLU A 55 5.74 -5.26 0.08
C GLU A 55 4.81 -4.08 0.38
N VAL A 56 3.56 -4.17 -0.11
CA VAL A 56 2.49 -3.24 0.24
C VAL A 56 1.40 -4.00 0.96
N LYS A 57 1.20 -3.70 2.25
CA LYS A 57 0.09 -4.27 3.01
C LYS A 57 -1.19 -3.50 2.72
N LEU A 58 -2.27 -4.21 2.44
CA LEU A 58 -3.60 -3.67 2.19
C LEU A 58 -4.54 -4.18 3.27
N TYR A 59 -4.99 -3.30 4.15
CA TYR A 59 -6.09 -3.62 5.06
C TYR A 59 -7.39 -3.76 4.26
N VAL A 60 -7.97 -4.95 4.31
CA VAL A 60 -9.24 -5.31 3.69
C VAL A 60 -10.18 -5.71 4.82
N TYR A 61 -11.28 -4.97 5.00
CA TYR A 61 -12.33 -5.43 5.90
C TYR A 61 -12.85 -6.78 5.40
N GLU A 62 -12.84 -7.80 6.26
CA GLU A 62 -13.08 -9.18 5.83
C GLU A 62 -14.54 -9.39 5.44
N GLU A 63 -14.75 -9.98 4.26
CA GLU A 63 -16.06 -10.28 3.72
C GLU A 63 -16.03 -11.64 3.02
N MET A 64 -17.17 -12.35 3.03
CA MET A 64 -17.29 -13.64 2.36
C MET A 64 -17.84 -13.46 0.94
N ILE A 65 -17.12 -13.94 -0.06
CA ILE A 65 -17.54 -13.98 -1.47
C ILE A 65 -17.64 -15.45 -1.87
N ASP A 66 -18.85 -15.90 -2.17
CA ASP A 66 -19.13 -17.29 -2.54
C ASP A 66 -18.53 -18.33 -1.57
N GLY A 67 -18.57 -18.02 -0.27
CA GLY A 67 -18.05 -18.89 0.79
C GLY A 67 -16.54 -18.78 1.04
N LYS A 68 -15.83 -17.86 0.38
CA LYS A 68 -14.39 -17.64 0.57
C LYS A 68 -14.09 -16.22 1.08
N PRO A 69 -13.14 -16.04 2.03
CA PRO A 69 -12.71 -14.72 2.48
C PRO A 69 -12.14 -13.87 1.33
N LEU A 70 -12.53 -12.60 1.26
CA LEU A 70 -12.08 -11.68 0.22
C LEU A 70 -10.57 -11.48 0.26
N THR A 71 -9.94 -11.47 1.45
CA THR A 71 -8.48 -11.40 1.57
C THR A 71 -7.77 -12.57 0.90
N GLU A 72 -8.27 -13.79 1.09
CA GLU A 72 -7.73 -14.99 0.44
C GLU A 72 -7.86 -14.91 -1.08
N ILE A 73 -9.04 -14.49 -1.57
CA ILE A 73 -9.25 -14.30 -3.02
C ILE A 73 -8.25 -13.30 -3.57
N ILE A 74 -8.07 -12.15 -2.91
CA ILE A 74 -7.12 -11.12 -3.34
C ILE A 74 -5.69 -11.66 -3.34
N ASN A 75 -5.28 -12.37 -2.29
CA ASN A 75 -3.91 -12.88 -2.18
C ASN A 75 -3.59 -13.98 -3.22
N GLU A 76 -4.57 -14.78 -3.60
CA GLU A 76 -4.41 -15.82 -4.63
C GLU A 76 -4.48 -15.26 -6.06
N THR A 77 -5.42 -14.35 -6.32
CA THR A 77 -5.72 -13.89 -7.69
C THR A 77 -5.06 -12.56 -8.04
N ASN A 78 -4.53 -11.87 -7.02
CA ASN A 78 -4.14 -10.46 -7.06
C ASN A 78 -5.27 -9.57 -7.55
N GLU A 79 -6.52 -9.84 -7.18
CA GLU A 79 -7.68 -9.09 -7.66
C GLU A 79 -8.72 -8.90 -6.57
N ASN A 80 -9.20 -7.67 -6.40
CA ASN A 80 -10.38 -7.41 -5.59
C ASN A 80 -11.64 -7.59 -6.44
N VAL A 81 -12.12 -8.83 -6.50
CA VAL A 81 -13.26 -9.25 -7.35
C VAL A 81 -14.57 -8.53 -7.03
N LYS A 82 -14.69 -7.92 -5.84
CA LYS A 82 -15.87 -7.17 -5.41
C LYS A 82 -15.82 -5.70 -5.81
N TYR A 83 -14.71 -5.02 -5.50
CA TYR A 83 -14.62 -3.56 -5.59
C TYR A 83 -13.86 -3.05 -6.82
N LEU A 84 -13.06 -3.90 -7.48
CA LEU A 84 -12.31 -3.53 -8.68
C LEU A 84 -12.06 -4.72 -9.62
N LYS A 85 -13.17 -5.36 -10.02
CA LYS A 85 -13.15 -6.53 -10.92
C LYS A 85 -12.47 -6.23 -12.26
N GLY A 86 -11.68 -7.18 -12.75
CA GLY A 86 -10.91 -7.14 -13.99
C GLY A 86 -9.56 -6.41 -13.88
N ALA A 87 -9.23 -5.85 -12.72
CA ALA A 87 -8.08 -4.96 -12.55
C ALA A 87 -7.12 -5.51 -11.49
N LYS A 88 -6.15 -6.31 -11.94
CA LYS A 88 -5.20 -6.98 -11.07
C LYS A 88 -4.20 -6.01 -10.41
N PHE A 89 -3.88 -6.33 -9.16
CA PHE A 89 -2.81 -5.79 -8.35
C PHE A 89 -1.48 -6.42 -8.77
N THR A 90 -0.38 -5.82 -8.34
CA THR A 90 0.94 -6.45 -8.45
C THR A 90 1.11 -7.51 -7.35
N PRO A 91 1.94 -8.56 -7.54
CA PRO A 91 2.02 -9.68 -6.59
C PRO A 91 2.54 -9.34 -5.18
N ASN A 92 3.18 -8.18 -5.04
CA ASN A 92 3.70 -7.62 -3.79
C ASN A 92 2.63 -6.93 -2.92
N VAL A 93 1.39 -6.79 -3.42
CA VAL A 93 0.27 -6.33 -2.60
C VAL A 93 -0.27 -7.51 -1.80
N LYS A 94 -0.29 -7.37 -0.47
CA LYS A 94 -0.78 -8.40 0.47
C LYS A 94 -2.03 -7.91 1.19
N ALA A 95 -3.16 -8.57 0.94
CA ALA A 95 -4.40 -8.32 1.65
C ALA A 95 -4.32 -8.89 3.07
N VAL A 96 -4.65 -8.07 4.06
CA VAL A 96 -4.59 -8.39 5.50
C VAL A 96 -5.93 -8.01 6.14
N PRO A 97 -6.62 -8.92 6.84
CA PRO A 97 -7.90 -8.64 7.46
C PRO A 97 -7.80 -7.91 8.80
N ASP A 98 -6.65 -7.99 9.47
CA ASP A 98 -6.40 -7.30 10.73
C ASP A 98 -5.74 -5.94 10.48
N LEU A 99 -6.36 -4.88 11.01
CA LEU A 99 -5.85 -3.52 10.81
C LEU A 99 -4.51 -3.30 11.52
N ALA A 100 -4.36 -3.80 12.75
CA ALA A 100 -3.14 -3.62 13.52
C ALA A 100 -1.95 -4.29 12.81
N GLU A 101 -2.14 -5.51 12.30
CA GLU A 101 -1.16 -6.24 11.50
C GLU A 101 -0.83 -5.55 10.17
N ALA A 102 -1.85 -5.00 9.50
CA ALA A 102 -1.68 -4.28 8.24
C ALA A 102 -0.78 -3.04 8.40
N VAL A 103 -0.93 -2.31 9.51
CA VAL A 103 -0.14 -1.10 9.80
C VAL A 103 1.14 -1.37 10.61
N LYS A 104 1.32 -2.59 11.14
CA LYS A 104 2.45 -2.95 11.99
C LYS A 104 3.78 -2.72 11.28
N GLY A 105 4.58 -1.79 11.82
CA GLY A 105 5.89 -1.44 11.29
C GLY A 105 5.86 -0.64 9.99
N ALA A 106 4.69 -0.20 9.53
CA ALA A 106 4.58 0.70 8.40
C ALA A 106 5.19 2.06 8.75
N THR A 107 5.96 2.62 7.82
CA THR A 107 6.52 3.98 7.96
C THR A 107 5.70 5.00 7.17
N MET A 108 4.88 4.53 6.21
CA MET A 108 3.88 5.32 5.50
C MET A 108 2.52 4.61 5.47
N VAL A 109 1.50 5.26 6.02
CA VAL A 109 0.11 4.76 6.03
C VAL A 109 -0.76 5.64 5.14
N CYS A 110 -1.39 5.04 4.13
CA CYS A 110 -2.31 5.70 3.22
C CYS A 110 -3.76 5.35 3.58
N PHE A 111 -4.57 6.35 3.95
CA PHE A 111 -5.97 6.15 4.28
C PHE A 111 -6.86 6.45 3.07
N CYS A 112 -7.66 5.46 2.66
CA CYS A 112 -8.69 5.63 1.65
C CYS A 112 -9.94 4.81 1.99
N LEU A 113 -10.70 5.35 2.94
CA LEU A 113 -11.95 4.77 3.40
C LEU A 113 -13.01 5.89 3.53
N PRO A 114 -14.30 5.54 3.51
CA PRO A 114 -15.35 6.48 3.86
C PRO A 114 -15.09 7.13 5.23
N HIS A 115 -15.24 8.45 5.30
CA HIS A 115 -14.82 9.25 6.45
C HIS A 115 -15.47 8.81 7.78
N GLN A 116 -16.69 8.26 7.72
CA GLN A 116 -17.42 7.76 8.88
C GLN A 116 -16.70 6.59 9.60
N PHE A 117 -15.85 5.85 8.89
CA PHE A 117 -15.10 4.72 9.47
C PHE A 117 -13.75 5.14 10.04
N LEU A 118 -13.25 6.35 9.74
CA LEU A 118 -11.92 6.76 10.18
C LEU A 118 -11.82 6.82 11.72
N LYS A 119 -12.70 7.61 12.37
CA LYS A 119 -12.66 7.80 13.83
C LYS A 119 -12.80 6.48 14.61
N PRO A 120 -13.71 5.55 14.26
CA PRO A 120 -13.79 4.25 14.91
C PRO A 120 -12.55 3.37 14.79
N LEU A 121 -11.76 3.49 13.70
CA LEU A 121 -10.57 2.66 13.46
C LEU A 121 -9.30 3.18 14.14
N MET A 122 -9.24 4.48 14.48
CA MET A 122 -8.03 5.08 15.07
C MET A 122 -7.54 4.41 16.37
N PRO A 123 -8.40 3.96 17.31
CA PRO A 123 -7.95 3.27 18.50
C PRO A 123 -7.08 2.03 18.21
N THR A 124 -7.38 1.29 17.13
CA THR A 124 -6.63 0.09 16.72
C THR A 124 -5.23 0.40 16.22
N ILE A 125 -4.97 1.63 15.77
CA ILE A 125 -3.68 2.07 15.21
C ILE A 125 -2.82 2.77 16.28
N LYS A 126 -3.39 3.10 17.45
CA LYS A 126 -2.76 3.97 18.44
C LYS A 126 -1.64 3.29 19.26
N GLU A 127 -1.48 1.97 19.13
CA GLU A 127 -0.46 1.16 19.82
C GLU A 127 0.74 0.85 18.93
#